data_AF-A0A3D3FXY7-F1
#
_entry.id   AF-A0A3D3FXY7-F1
#
_cell.length_a   1.000
_cell.length_b   1.000
_cell.length_c   1.000
_cell.angle_alpha   90.00
_cell.angle_beta   90.00
_cell.angle_gamma   90.00
#
_symmetry.space_group_name_H-M   'P 1'
#
loop_
_entity.id
_entity.type
_entity.pdbx_description
1 polymer ?
#
loop_
_entity_poly.entity_id
_entity_poly.type
_entity_poly.pdbx_seq_one_letter_code
_entity_poly.pdbx_strand_id
1 'polypeptide(L)'
;MESSDGGSSIPFIKARPLADTEGMAEYRMRFFSLVFSYLMIVLVAPARAADVDVMNILDDSTLRASIAATWFSEPLARVLARRAEIRVLPSGERVQVRVEKGPAEFMVILAREKEGAFPVHAQGSWVLYRRISDGAPTRVRIFPRSDPYMYVQLRSEAGGRAVLDAVAYGGYLVRSVMLPVEFPKVLEMPLERILAYAGDAFPRRYFEPHVQDYADARSLSAAVRGRLGELVYADDAAIDEAGINVPIADRPAMGYGDKIGLNCSGFAKWVVDGILRPLTGRRLSIDALKKPPLERGSSFSEPFDADRDPYFGLDWTRNLAASAGSVLRGARGADPAEYEVRSSPIVSLRVSGGDGGTSSTYPGYLKDAGFPLDGLKAILYALAVDDPSWFYLASINEDRGSEPVLRQHFHVAVLIPQF
;
A
#
# COMPACT_ATOMS: atom_id res chain seq x y z
N MET A 1 9.42 -46.33 -60.52
CA MET A 1 10.34 -47.01 -59.60
C MET A 1 11.30 -45.92 -59.13
N GLU A 2 11.14 -45.50 -57.87
CA GLU A 2 11.98 -44.61 -57.02
C GLU A 2 12.37 -43.22 -57.58
N SER A 3 11.73 -42.12 -57.15
CA SER A 3 11.85 -41.38 -55.86
C SER A 3 13.16 -40.59 -55.72
N SER A 4 13.09 -39.29 -56.00
CA SER A 4 14.14 -38.29 -55.76
C SER A 4 13.94 -37.63 -54.39
N ASP A 5 14.76 -37.99 -53.42
CA ASP A 5 14.92 -37.26 -52.15
C ASP A 5 16.12 -36.32 -52.25
N GLY A 6 15.84 -35.02 -52.17
CA GLY A 6 16.83 -33.95 -52.03
C GLY A 6 16.80 -33.40 -50.61
N GLY A 7 17.46 -34.07 -49.68
CA GLY A 7 17.65 -33.60 -48.31
C GLY A 7 18.77 -32.56 -48.22
N SER A 8 18.42 -31.30 -47.93
CA SER A 8 19.37 -30.27 -47.48
C SER A 8 19.47 -30.32 -45.96
N SER A 9 20.59 -30.84 -45.45
CA SER A 9 20.95 -30.83 -44.03
C SER A 9 21.72 -29.55 -43.71
N ILE A 10 21.09 -28.63 -42.97
CA ILE A 10 21.75 -27.47 -42.34
C ILE A 10 22.37 -27.93 -41.01
N PRO A 11 23.63 -27.55 -40.68
CA PRO A 11 24.30 -28.04 -39.49
C PRO A 11 23.69 -27.46 -38.20
N PHE A 12 23.38 -28.36 -37.26
CA PHE A 12 23.08 -28.04 -35.86
C PHE A 12 24.25 -27.27 -35.24
N ILE A 13 24.04 -26.00 -34.92
CA ILE A 13 24.92 -25.24 -34.02
C ILE A 13 24.66 -25.78 -32.60
N LYS A 14 25.60 -26.57 -32.08
CA LYS A 14 25.68 -26.90 -30.65
C LYS A 14 25.75 -25.59 -29.86
N ALA A 15 24.69 -25.27 -29.13
CA ALA A 15 24.75 -24.26 -28.07
C ALA A 15 25.85 -24.68 -27.07
N ARG A 16 26.89 -23.86 -26.95
CA ARG A 16 27.86 -23.97 -25.86
C ARG A 16 27.14 -23.71 -24.53
N PRO A 17 27.41 -24.47 -23.47
CA PRO A 17 26.87 -24.16 -22.16
C PRO A 17 27.50 -22.85 -21.69
N LEU A 18 26.67 -21.82 -21.44
CA LEU A 18 27.06 -20.64 -20.69
C LEU A 18 27.32 -21.08 -19.25
N ALA A 19 28.57 -21.39 -18.96
CA ALA A 19 29.09 -21.42 -17.60
C ALA A 19 29.17 -19.98 -17.11
N ASP A 20 28.15 -19.56 -16.35
CA ASP A 20 28.28 -18.46 -15.39
C ASP A 20 27.17 -18.58 -14.32
N THR A 21 27.31 -19.58 -13.45
CA THR A 21 26.31 -19.95 -12.43
C THR A 21 26.49 -19.26 -11.07
N GLU A 22 27.48 -18.38 -10.90
CA GLU A 22 27.69 -17.71 -9.60
C GLU A 22 27.10 -16.29 -9.55
N GLY A 23 27.16 -15.50 -10.62
CA GLY A 23 26.66 -14.11 -10.62
C GLY A 23 25.13 -13.97 -10.59
N MET A 24 24.40 -14.90 -11.22
CA MET A 24 22.92 -14.88 -11.29
C MET A 24 22.26 -15.32 -9.97
N ALA A 25 22.92 -16.21 -9.22
CA ALA A 25 22.47 -16.63 -7.89
C ALA A 25 22.62 -15.48 -6.88
N GLU A 26 23.73 -14.73 -6.96
CA GLU A 26 23.97 -13.57 -6.09
C GLU A 26 23.02 -12.39 -6.39
N TYR A 27 22.65 -12.18 -7.66
CA TYR A 27 21.67 -11.16 -8.05
C TYR A 27 20.24 -11.52 -7.61
N ARG A 28 19.86 -12.80 -7.73
CA ARG A 28 18.56 -13.30 -7.24
C ARG A 28 18.46 -13.25 -5.71
N MET A 29 19.54 -13.52 -4.99
CA MET A 29 19.57 -13.45 -3.52
C MET A 29 19.57 -12.00 -3.01
N ARG A 30 20.25 -11.07 -3.69
CA ARG A 30 20.24 -9.64 -3.33
C ARG A 30 18.89 -8.96 -3.66
N PHE A 31 18.21 -9.39 -4.73
CA PHE A 31 16.87 -8.88 -5.07
C PHE A 31 15.78 -9.45 -4.15
N PHE A 32 15.84 -10.75 -3.80
CA PHE A 32 14.98 -11.33 -2.75
C PHE A 32 15.21 -10.65 -1.40
N SER A 33 16.45 -10.32 -1.05
CA SER A 33 16.77 -9.63 0.20
C SER A 33 16.29 -8.16 0.21
N LEU A 34 16.30 -7.44 -0.91
CA LEU A 34 15.79 -6.06 -1.00
C LEU A 34 14.26 -5.98 -0.93
N VAL A 35 13.55 -6.93 -1.55
CA VAL A 35 12.07 -7.01 -1.49
C VAL A 35 11.62 -7.48 -0.10
N PHE A 36 12.36 -8.41 0.54
CA PHE A 36 12.03 -8.88 1.89
C PHE A 36 12.40 -7.86 2.98
N SER A 37 13.47 -7.08 2.79
CA SER A 37 13.88 -6.01 3.71
C SER A 37 12.92 -4.81 3.70
N TYR A 38 12.15 -4.62 2.64
CA TYR A 38 11.08 -3.59 2.60
C TYR A 38 9.72 -4.10 3.12
N LEU A 39 9.56 -5.40 3.34
CA LEU A 39 8.27 -6.03 3.68
C LEU A 39 8.16 -6.52 5.13
N MET A 40 9.14 -6.24 5.99
CA MET A 40 9.19 -6.80 7.35
C MET A 40 9.45 -5.75 8.44
N ILE A 41 8.53 -4.79 8.60
CA ILE A 41 8.10 -4.29 9.91
C ILE A 41 6.61 -3.92 9.81
N VAL A 42 5.71 -4.90 9.94
CA VAL A 42 4.39 -4.61 10.50
C VAL A 42 4.54 -4.76 12.00
N LEU A 43 4.95 -3.67 12.65
CA LEU A 43 4.65 -3.49 14.06
C LEU A 43 3.13 -3.55 14.15
N VAL A 44 2.60 -4.69 14.59
CA VAL A 44 1.25 -4.76 15.12
C VAL A 44 1.25 -3.78 16.28
N ALA A 45 0.76 -2.56 16.02
CA ALA A 45 0.53 -1.62 17.08
C ALA A 45 -0.44 -2.30 18.04
N PRO A 46 -0.11 -2.41 19.35
CA PRO A 46 -1.10 -2.86 20.31
C PRO A 46 -2.33 -1.96 20.14
N ALA A 47 -3.52 -2.50 20.37
CA ALA A 47 -4.75 -1.72 20.43
C ALA A 47 -4.64 -0.72 21.59
N ARG A 48 -3.96 0.39 21.32
CA ARG A 48 -3.75 1.54 22.19
C ARG A 48 -5.06 2.31 22.24
N ALA A 49 -5.33 3.01 23.34
CA ALA A 49 -6.60 3.69 23.60
C ALA A 49 -7.18 4.27 22.29
N ALA A 50 -8.38 3.80 21.94
CA ALA A 50 -8.98 4.02 20.63
C ALA A 50 -9.04 5.53 20.37
N ASP A 51 -8.47 5.94 19.25
CA ASP A 51 -8.69 7.28 18.72
C ASP A 51 -10.20 7.53 18.64
N VAL A 52 -10.62 8.76 18.94
CA VAL A 52 -12.01 9.18 18.78
C VAL A 52 -12.28 9.60 17.33
N ASP A 53 -13.54 9.77 16.95
CA ASP A 53 -13.87 10.38 15.66
C ASP A 53 -13.21 11.76 15.54
N VAL A 54 -12.81 12.14 14.32
CA VAL A 54 -12.07 13.37 14.02
C VAL A 54 -12.82 14.61 14.50
N MET A 55 -14.15 14.60 14.41
CA MET A 55 -15.01 15.69 14.87
C MET A 55 -15.14 15.77 16.40
N ASN A 56 -14.79 14.70 17.11
CA ASN A 56 -14.82 14.62 18.57
C ASN A 56 -13.46 14.88 19.21
N ILE A 57 -12.42 15.14 18.41
CA ILE A 57 -11.11 15.55 18.92
C ILE A 57 -11.29 16.86 19.69
N LEU A 58 -10.93 16.84 20.98
CA LEU A 58 -11.07 18.00 21.85
C LEU A 58 -10.31 19.20 21.32
N ASP A 59 -10.94 20.38 21.35
CA ASP A 59 -10.34 21.60 20.83
C ASP A 59 -9.29 22.20 21.77
N ASP A 60 -8.14 22.57 21.19
CA ASP A 60 -7.01 23.25 21.82
C ASP A 60 -6.74 24.64 21.22
N SER A 61 -7.70 25.20 20.47
CA SER A 61 -7.61 26.54 19.89
C SER A 61 -7.28 27.63 20.92
N THR A 62 -7.88 27.56 22.12
CA THR A 62 -7.62 28.51 23.22
C THR A 62 -6.18 28.44 23.72
N LEU A 63 -5.63 27.24 23.87
CA LEU A 63 -4.22 27.04 24.18
C LEU A 63 -3.35 27.62 23.05
N ARG A 64 -3.63 27.27 21.79
CA ARG A 64 -2.88 27.77 20.64
C ARG A 64 -2.86 29.30 20.55
N ALA A 65 -4.00 29.94 20.74
CA ALA A 65 -4.11 31.39 20.80
C ALA A 65 -3.27 31.99 21.93
N SER A 66 -3.29 31.37 23.13
CA SER A 66 -2.50 31.84 24.28
C SER A 66 -0.98 31.76 24.05
N ILE A 67 -0.52 30.80 23.25
CA ILE A 67 0.90 30.58 22.98
C ILE A 67 1.37 31.18 21.65
N ALA A 68 0.46 31.66 20.78
CA ALA A 68 0.79 32.08 19.42
C ALA A 68 1.90 33.14 19.38
N ALA A 69 1.77 34.19 20.20
CA ALA A 69 2.77 35.27 20.27
C ALA A 69 4.16 34.80 20.73
N THR A 70 4.23 33.76 21.55
CA THR A 70 5.47 33.30 22.21
C THR A 70 6.12 32.09 21.53
N TRP A 71 5.33 31.28 20.82
CA TRP A 71 5.82 30.06 20.18
C TRP A 71 5.72 30.12 18.65
N PHE A 72 4.66 30.71 18.10
CA PHE A 72 4.42 30.72 16.65
C PHE A 72 5.07 31.92 15.96
N SER A 73 5.02 33.09 16.58
CA SER A 73 5.47 34.37 15.97
C SER A 73 6.77 34.93 16.55
N GLU A 74 7.23 34.45 17.70
CA GLU A 74 8.44 34.97 18.34
C GLU A 74 9.71 34.66 17.52
N PRO A 75 10.77 35.51 17.56
CA PRO A 75 12.00 35.26 16.82
C PRO A 75 12.65 33.92 17.12
N LEU A 76 13.25 33.32 16.07
CA LEU A 76 13.90 32.00 16.09
C LEU A 76 14.73 31.73 17.34
N ALA A 77 15.66 32.62 17.66
CA ALA A 77 16.61 32.43 18.76
C ALA A 77 15.90 32.28 20.12
N ARG A 78 14.80 32.99 20.32
CA ARG A 78 14.02 32.90 21.56
C ARG A 78 13.25 31.61 21.63
N VAL A 79 12.59 31.19 20.54
CA VAL A 79 11.83 29.94 20.52
C VAL A 79 12.74 28.73 20.70
N LEU A 80 13.90 28.69 20.05
CA LEU A 80 14.88 27.62 20.23
C LEU A 80 15.46 27.53 21.65
N ALA A 81 15.47 28.63 22.40
CA ALA A 81 15.93 28.66 23.79
C ALA A 81 14.85 28.25 24.80
N ARG A 82 13.60 28.06 24.36
CA ARG A 82 12.49 27.67 25.26
C ARG A 82 12.67 26.23 25.74
N ARG A 83 12.31 26.00 26.99
CA ARG A 83 12.17 24.65 27.55
C ARG A 83 10.79 24.12 27.22
N ALA A 84 10.66 22.80 27.19
CA ALA A 84 9.36 22.16 27.06
C ALA A 84 8.45 22.57 28.23
N GLU A 85 7.20 22.87 27.92
CA GLU A 85 6.17 23.28 28.88
C GLU A 85 5.01 22.29 28.81
N ILE A 86 4.47 21.89 29.96
CA ILE A 86 3.23 21.11 30.02
C ILE A 86 2.08 22.08 30.34
N ARG A 87 1.04 22.04 29.51
CA ARG A 87 -0.18 22.83 29.64
C ARG A 87 -1.34 21.89 29.90
N VAL A 88 -2.23 22.28 30.81
CA VAL A 88 -3.46 21.54 31.12
C VAL A 88 -4.61 22.27 30.46
N LEU A 89 -5.35 21.57 29.60
CA LEU A 89 -6.55 22.08 28.94
C LEU A 89 -7.72 22.17 29.94
N PRO A 90 -8.78 22.95 29.66
CA PRO A 90 -9.97 22.98 30.49
C PRO A 90 -10.64 21.61 30.70
N SER A 91 -10.46 20.68 29.74
CA SER A 91 -10.90 19.28 29.85
C SER A 91 -10.12 18.44 30.86
N GLY A 92 -8.98 18.94 31.36
CA GLY A 92 -8.03 18.19 32.19
C GLY A 92 -6.94 17.48 31.39
N GLU A 93 -7.04 17.42 30.05
CA GLU A 93 -6.00 16.83 29.21
C GLU A 93 -4.70 17.63 29.25
N ARG A 94 -3.58 16.94 29.07
CA ARG A 94 -2.25 17.55 29.07
C ARG A 94 -1.68 17.63 27.66
N VAL A 95 -1.10 18.77 27.35
CA VAL A 95 -0.38 19.04 26.09
C VAL A 95 1.02 19.51 26.43
N GLN A 96 2.03 18.84 25.88
CA GLN A 96 3.40 19.31 25.95
C GLN A 96 3.68 20.21 24.74
N VAL A 97 4.07 21.45 25.01
CA VAL A 97 4.58 22.39 24.02
C VAL A 97 6.10 22.34 24.05
N ARG A 98 6.74 22.02 22.92
CA ARG A 98 8.20 21.95 22.84
C ARG A 98 8.71 22.36 21.47
N VAL A 99 10.02 22.59 21.40
CA VAL A 99 10.72 22.88 20.15
C VAL A 99 11.70 21.75 19.82
N GLU A 100 11.73 21.36 18.56
CA GLU A 100 12.71 20.40 18.02
C GLU A 100 13.38 21.02 16.79
N LYS A 101 14.71 21.03 16.74
CA LYS A 101 15.47 21.64 15.64
C LYS A 101 15.88 20.57 14.62
N GLY A 102 15.55 20.80 13.36
CA GLY A 102 16.03 20.02 12.21
C GLY A 102 17.12 20.75 11.42
N PRO A 103 17.51 20.22 10.25
CA PRO A 103 18.57 20.80 9.41
C PRO A 103 18.16 22.11 8.72
N ALA A 104 16.96 22.16 8.13
CA ALA A 104 16.45 23.30 7.37
C ALA A 104 15.29 24.05 8.08
N GLU A 105 14.61 23.35 8.98
CA GLU A 105 13.44 23.84 9.70
C GLU A 105 13.54 23.48 11.18
N PHE A 106 12.81 24.21 12.02
CA PHE A 106 12.52 23.81 13.38
C PHE A 106 11.01 23.63 13.56
N MET A 107 10.64 22.79 14.51
CA MET A 107 9.28 22.37 14.76
C MET A 107 8.85 22.88 16.13
N VAL A 108 7.71 23.55 16.18
CA VAL A 108 6.97 23.77 17.42
C VAL A 108 5.90 22.69 17.50
N ILE A 109 6.03 21.82 18.50
CA ILE A 109 5.23 20.61 18.66
C ILE A 109 4.31 20.82 19.86
N LEU A 110 3.02 20.67 19.62
CA LEU A 110 1.98 20.53 20.63
C LEU A 110 1.58 19.06 20.65
N ALA A 111 2.26 18.29 21.48
CA ALA A 111 2.04 16.86 21.61
C ALA A 111 1.01 16.60 22.71
N ARG A 112 -0.08 15.92 22.38
CA ARG A 112 -1.03 15.45 23.39
C ARG A 112 -0.46 14.28 24.17
N GLU A 113 -0.86 14.21 25.42
CA GLU A 113 -0.55 13.04 26.23
C GLU A 113 -1.28 11.80 25.69
N LYS A 114 -0.56 10.70 25.56
CA LYS A 114 -1.12 9.38 25.33
C LYS A 114 -0.34 8.38 26.16
N GLU A 115 -1.04 7.62 27.01
CA GLU A 115 -0.46 6.56 27.86
C GLU A 115 0.74 7.04 28.73
N GLY A 116 0.65 8.24 29.29
CA GLY A 116 1.71 8.81 30.14
C GLY A 116 2.89 9.45 29.39
N ALA A 117 2.87 9.44 28.05
CA ALA A 117 3.91 10.02 27.20
C ALA A 117 3.35 11.12 26.29
N PHE A 118 4.22 11.90 25.64
CA PHE A 118 3.86 12.99 24.72
C PHE A 118 4.38 12.75 23.29
N PRO A 119 3.89 11.70 22.60
CA PRO A 119 4.34 11.38 21.25
C PRO A 119 3.93 12.49 20.25
N VAL A 120 4.79 12.79 19.28
CA VAL A 120 4.54 13.81 18.24
C VAL A 120 3.23 13.53 17.48
N HIS A 121 2.94 12.26 17.27
CA HIS A 121 1.87 11.77 16.42
C HIS A 121 0.70 11.21 17.25
N ALA A 122 0.45 11.73 18.46
CA ALA A 122 -0.82 11.45 19.15
C ALA A 122 -1.98 12.13 18.41
N GLN A 123 -3.17 11.51 18.37
CA GLN A 123 -4.36 12.13 17.82
C GLN A 123 -4.58 13.51 18.47
N GLY A 124 -4.91 14.51 17.65
CA GLY A 124 -5.10 15.89 18.09
C GLY A 124 -3.80 16.67 18.33
N SER A 125 -2.62 16.09 18.06
CA SER A 125 -1.35 16.80 18.14
C SER A 125 -1.10 17.69 16.91
N TRP A 126 -0.35 18.77 17.11
CA TRP A 126 -0.03 19.75 16.08
C TRP A 126 1.49 19.95 15.99
N VAL A 127 2.00 20.06 14.76
CA VAL A 127 3.42 20.31 14.49
C VAL A 127 3.53 21.47 13.50
N LEU A 128 3.87 22.64 14.03
CA LEU A 128 4.14 23.83 13.22
C LEU A 128 5.60 23.81 12.79
N TYR A 129 5.83 23.79 11.49
CA TYR A 129 7.16 23.90 10.88
C TYR A 129 7.46 25.36 10.59
N ARG A 130 8.68 25.78 10.95
CA ARG A 130 9.19 27.12 10.74
C ARG A 130 10.58 27.05 10.13
N ARG A 131 10.86 27.93 9.17
CA ARG A 131 12.14 27.96 8.45
C ARG A 131 13.25 28.49 9.36
N ILE A 132 14.44 27.89 9.30
CA ILE A 132 15.58 28.35 10.11
C ILE A 132 16.13 29.70 9.63
N SER A 133 16.01 30.05 8.36
CA SER A 133 16.63 31.28 7.83
C SER A 133 15.97 32.58 8.34
N ASP A 134 14.66 32.57 8.57
CA ASP A 134 13.88 33.78 8.93
C ASP A 134 12.87 33.54 10.06
N GLY A 135 12.66 32.29 10.50
CA GLY A 135 11.67 31.94 11.50
C GLY A 135 10.22 31.95 10.98
N ALA A 136 10.00 32.15 9.68
CA ALA A 136 8.64 32.20 9.12
C ALA A 136 7.96 30.81 9.18
N PRO A 137 6.66 30.75 9.50
CA PRO A 137 5.92 29.49 9.48
C PRO A 137 5.72 29.02 8.03
N THR A 138 6.06 27.76 7.76
CA THR A 138 5.98 27.19 6.41
C THR A 138 4.75 26.31 6.24
N ARG A 139 4.41 25.52 7.26
CA ARG A 139 3.27 24.61 7.27
C ARG A 139 2.96 24.16 8.69
N VAL A 140 1.75 23.67 8.92
CA VAL A 140 1.39 22.93 10.13
C VAL A 140 0.86 21.56 9.76
N ARG A 141 1.26 20.53 10.51
CA ARG A 141 0.66 19.19 10.44
C ARG A 141 -0.21 18.98 11.65
N ILE A 142 -1.38 18.44 11.41
CA ILE A 142 -2.37 18.06 12.40
C ILE A 142 -2.53 16.56 12.26
N PHE A 143 -2.59 15.83 13.36
CA PHE A 143 -2.73 14.39 13.37
C PHE A 143 -4.17 14.02 13.77
N PRO A 144 -5.09 13.74 12.82
CA PRO A 144 -6.44 13.29 13.16
C PRO A 144 -6.45 11.86 13.71
N ARG A 145 -5.34 11.14 13.60
CA ARG A 145 -5.12 9.78 14.11
C ARG A 145 -3.78 9.70 14.84
N SER A 146 -3.64 8.74 15.73
CA SER A 146 -2.39 8.35 16.36
C SER A 146 -1.47 7.57 15.43
N ASP A 147 -1.16 8.13 14.25
CA ASP A 147 -0.37 7.47 13.20
C ASP A 147 0.57 8.49 12.53
N PRO A 148 1.90 8.26 12.52
CA PRO A 148 2.87 9.17 11.89
C PRO A 148 2.67 9.35 10.37
N TYR A 149 2.01 8.40 9.71
CA TYR A 149 1.80 8.39 8.28
C TYR A 149 0.45 8.98 7.85
N MET A 150 -0.37 9.41 8.81
CA MET A 150 -1.69 9.99 8.57
C MET A 150 -1.79 11.37 9.18
N TYR A 151 -1.94 12.39 8.34
CA TYR A 151 -2.05 13.76 8.82
C TYR A 151 -2.77 14.65 7.82
N VAL A 152 -3.31 15.74 8.36
CA VAL A 152 -3.74 16.90 7.59
C VAL A 152 -2.60 17.91 7.63
N GLN A 153 -2.20 18.42 6.48
CA GLN A 153 -1.18 19.45 6.36
C GLN A 153 -1.80 20.73 5.84
N LEU A 154 -1.53 21.83 6.51
CA LEU A 154 -1.95 23.17 6.09
C LEU A 154 -0.70 23.97 5.78
N ARG A 155 -0.73 24.74 4.70
CA ARG A 155 0.36 25.61 4.27
C ARG A 155 -0.20 26.88 3.65
N SER A 156 0.62 27.92 3.55
CA SER A 156 0.27 29.13 2.80
C SER A 156 0.52 28.90 1.31
N GLU A 157 -0.39 29.39 0.47
CA GLU A 157 -0.16 29.54 -0.98
C GLU A 157 0.07 31.03 -1.34
N ALA A 158 0.37 31.31 -2.61
CA ALA A 158 0.46 32.67 -3.13
C ALA A 158 -0.83 33.45 -2.81
N GLY A 159 -0.67 34.61 -2.16
CA GLY A 159 -1.79 35.41 -1.67
C GLY A 159 -2.20 35.15 -0.21
N GLY A 160 -1.46 34.31 0.54
CA GLY A 160 -1.59 34.17 2.01
C GLY A 160 -2.65 33.17 2.49
N ARG A 161 -3.54 32.75 1.58
CA ARG A 161 -4.58 31.77 1.87
C ARG A 161 -4.02 30.42 2.29
N ALA A 162 -4.74 29.78 3.21
CA ALA A 162 -4.45 28.43 3.66
C ALA A 162 -4.92 27.42 2.60
N VAL A 163 -4.07 26.44 2.32
CA VAL A 163 -4.43 25.27 1.54
C VAL A 163 -4.24 24.01 2.38
N LEU A 164 -5.15 23.05 2.20
CA LEU A 164 -5.20 21.79 2.93
C LEU A 164 -4.78 20.63 2.02
N ASP A 165 -3.89 19.79 2.56
CA ASP A 165 -3.54 18.49 2.01
C ASP A 165 -3.94 17.40 3.03
N ALA A 166 -4.59 16.32 2.60
CA ALA A 166 -4.85 15.16 3.46
C ALA A 166 -4.01 13.98 2.98
N VAL A 167 -3.19 13.43 3.89
CA VAL A 167 -2.16 12.43 3.54
C VAL A 167 -2.38 11.15 4.33
N ALA A 168 -2.30 10.02 3.65
CA ALA A 168 -2.24 8.69 4.23
C ALA A 168 -1.14 7.87 3.57
N TYR A 169 -0.19 7.37 4.37
CA TYR A 169 0.88 6.46 3.94
C TYR A 169 1.68 6.95 2.72
N GLY A 170 1.96 8.26 2.67
CA GLY A 170 2.75 8.89 1.60
C GLY A 170 1.94 9.30 0.37
N GLY A 171 0.69 8.83 0.25
CA GLY A 171 -0.25 9.27 -0.77
C GLY A 171 -1.12 10.44 -0.29
N TYR A 172 -1.38 11.39 -1.19
CA TYR A 172 -2.37 12.44 -0.97
C TYR A 172 -3.75 11.89 -1.34
N LEU A 173 -4.66 11.84 -0.38
CA LEU A 173 -6.08 11.56 -0.61
C LEU A 173 -6.76 12.79 -1.26
N VAL A 174 -6.39 13.97 -0.78
CA VAL A 174 -6.66 15.25 -1.44
C VAL A 174 -5.45 16.16 -1.30
N ARG A 175 -5.26 17.05 -2.28
CA ARG A 175 -4.12 17.96 -2.33
C ARG A 175 -4.56 19.36 -2.76
N SER A 176 -4.01 20.37 -2.10
CA SER A 176 -4.22 21.79 -2.38
C SER A 176 -5.69 22.24 -2.35
N VAL A 177 -6.48 21.76 -1.37
CA VAL A 177 -7.84 22.26 -1.15
C VAL A 177 -7.74 23.68 -0.58
N MET A 178 -8.16 24.68 -1.35
CA MET A 178 -8.15 26.08 -0.92
C MET A 178 -9.18 26.32 0.18
N LEU A 179 -8.75 26.88 1.30
CA LEU A 179 -9.65 27.26 2.40
C LEU A 179 -10.00 28.75 2.30
N PRO A 180 -11.22 29.18 2.72
CA PRO A 180 -11.64 30.57 2.74
C PRO A 180 -11.06 31.32 3.96
N VAL A 181 -9.78 31.11 4.26
CA VAL A 181 -9.08 31.69 5.41
C VAL A 181 -7.58 31.81 5.16
N GLU A 182 -6.96 32.83 5.76
CA GLU A 182 -5.52 33.05 5.73
C GLU A 182 -4.77 32.04 6.62
N PHE A 183 -3.61 31.59 6.18
CA PHE A 183 -2.81 30.58 6.88
C PHE A 183 -2.49 30.94 8.35
N PRO A 184 -2.11 32.19 8.71
CA PRO A 184 -1.86 32.52 10.11
C PRO A 184 -3.08 32.33 11.02
N LYS A 185 -4.30 32.61 10.53
CA LYS A 185 -5.53 32.47 11.31
C LYS A 185 -5.83 31.01 11.64
N VAL A 186 -5.49 30.10 10.73
CA VAL A 186 -5.68 28.65 10.91
C VAL A 186 -4.92 28.11 12.12
N LEU A 187 -3.76 28.70 12.47
CA LEU A 187 -2.96 28.25 13.60
C LEU A 187 -3.67 28.39 14.95
N GLU A 188 -4.69 29.24 15.03
CA GLU A 188 -5.44 29.53 16.25
C GLU A 188 -6.90 29.07 16.15
N MET A 189 -7.31 28.48 15.02
CA MET A 189 -8.67 28.03 14.80
C MET A 189 -8.93 26.63 15.34
N PRO A 190 -10.17 26.30 15.75
CA PRO A 190 -10.57 24.92 16.05
C PRO A 190 -10.42 23.99 14.84
N LEU A 191 -10.00 22.75 15.08
CA LEU A 191 -9.83 21.73 14.03
C LEU A 191 -11.15 21.49 13.27
N GLU A 192 -12.25 21.33 14.01
CA GLU A 192 -13.59 21.18 13.44
C GLU A 192 -13.90 22.27 12.41
N ARG A 193 -13.60 23.53 12.71
CA ARG A 193 -13.86 24.65 11.81
C ARG A 193 -12.97 24.63 10.56
N ILE A 194 -11.72 24.20 10.71
CA ILE A 194 -10.78 24.04 9.59
C ILE A 194 -11.29 22.95 8.64
N LEU A 195 -11.73 21.81 9.18
CA LEU A 195 -12.26 20.71 8.38
C LEU A 195 -13.62 21.08 7.76
N ALA A 196 -14.47 21.82 8.46
CA ALA A 196 -15.73 22.34 7.92
C ALA A 196 -15.51 23.27 6.72
N TYR A 197 -14.41 24.03 6.67
CA TYR A 197 -14.04 24.81 5.49
C TYR A 197 -13.64 23.97 4.28
N ALA A 198 -13.09 22.77 4.49
CA ALA A 198 -12.84 21.84 3.39
C ALA A 198 -14.12 21.12 2.93
N GLY A 199 -15.12 20.99 3.82
CA GLY A 199 -16.40 20.36 3.51
C GLY A 199 -16.22 18.94 2.97
N ASP A 200 -16.95 18.59 1.92
CA ASP A 200 -16.91 17.27 1.27
C ASP A 200 -15.55 16.94 0.64
N ALA A 201 -14.67 17.94 0.44
CA ALA A 201 -13.32 17.68 -0.05
C ALA A 201 -12.43 17.04 1.03
N PHE A 202 -12.79 17.10 2.32
CA PHE A 202 -12.04 16.38 3.35
C PHE A 202 -12.49 14.92 3.41
N PRO A 203 -11.59 13.95 3.15
CA PRO A 203 -11.97 12.55 2.96
C PRO A 203 -12.05 11.83 4.32
N ARG A 204 -13.02 12.25 5.15
CA ARG A 204 -13.16 11.91 6.58
C ARG A 204 -13.06 10.41 6.89
N ARG A 205 -13.69 9.56 6.07
CA ARG A 205 -13.71 8.09 6.29
C ARG A 205 -12.31 7.48 6.42
N TYR A 206 -11.34 8.02 5.68
CA TYR A 206 -9.94 7.57 5.73
C TYR A 206 -9.17 8.09 6.95
N PHE A 207 -9.83 8.72 7.91
CA PHE A 207 -9.24 9.06 9.21
C PHE A 207 -10.06 8.48 10.38
N GLU A 208 -11.12 7.73 10.09
CA GLU A 208 -12.01 7.10 11.07
C GLU A 208 -12.24 5.61 10.74
N PRO A 209 -11.19 4.80 10.51
CA PRO A 209 -11.40 3.38 10.25
C PRO A 209 -11.84 2.65 11.52
N HIS A 210 -12.84 1.78 11.42
CA HIS A 210 -13.26 0.94 12.53
C HIS A 210 -12.42 -0.34 12.57
N VAL A 211 -11.54 -0.44 13.58
CA VAL A 211 -10.63 -1.60 13.73
C VAL A 211 -11.36 -2.94 13.78
N GLN A 212 -12.61 -2.96 14.24
CA GLN A 212 -13.42 -4.18 14.30
C GLN A 212 -13.77 -4.72 12.91
N ASP A 213 -13.83 -3.87 11.89
CA ASP A 213 -14.22 -4.27 10.54
C ASP A 213 -13.17 -5.20 9.91
N TYR A 214 -11.91 -5.17 10.38
CA TYR A 214 -10.84 -6.06 9.92
C TYR A 214 -10.86 -7.46 10.57
N ALA A 215 -11.94 -7.87 11.25
CA ALA A 215 -12.00 -9.16 11.95
C ALA A 215 -11.75 -10.35 11.02
N ASP A 216 -12.35 -10.34 9.83
CA ASP A 216 -12.20 -11.40 8.83
C ASP A 216 -10.78 -11.43 8.25
N ALA A 217 -10.23 -10.27 7.90
CA ALA A 217 -8.86 -10.12 7.43
C ALA A 217 -7.83 -10.64 8.46
N ARG A 218 -8.00 -10.28 9.74
CA ARG A 218 -7.17 -10.80 10.85
C ARG A 218 -7.26 -12.31 10.97
N SER A 219 -8.47 -12.86 10.85
CA SER A 219 -8.72 -14.29 10.99
C SER A 219 -8.11 -15.08 9.84
N LEU A 220 -8.25 -14.61 8.60
CA LEU A 220 -7.59 -15.17 7.43
C LEU A 220 -6.07 -15.11 7.57
N SER A 221 -5.53 -13.96 7.97
CA SER A 221 -4.08 -13.78 8.18
C SER A 221 -3.53 -14.75 9.22
N ALA A 222 -4.21 -14.90 10.36
CA ALA A 222 -3.83 -15.84 11.41
C ALA A 222 -3.88 -17.30 10.93
N ALA A 223 -4.94 -17.68 10.22
CA ALA A 223 -5.11 -19.03 9.67
C ALA A 223 -4.03 -19.39 8.64
N VAL A 224 -3.70 -18.47 7.74
CA VAL A 224 -2.61 -18.64 6.76
C VAL A 224 -1.27 -18.79 7.49
N ARG A 225 -0.95 -17.87 8.41
CA ARG A 225 0.31 -17.90 9.18
C ARG A 225 0.49 -19.18 9.96
N GLY A 226 -0.57 -19.68 10.60
CA GLY A 226 -0.55 -20.93 11.37
C GLY A 226 -0.18 -22.17 10.54
N ARG A 227 -0.35 -22.11 9.22
CA ARG A 227 -0.10 -23.24 8.30
C ARG A 227 1.12 -23.06 7.41
N LEU A 228 1.83 -21.93 7.49
CA LEU A 228 3.03 -21.70 6.66
C LEU A 228 4.13 -22.76 6.87
N GLY A 229 4.18 -23.39 8.06
CA GLY A 229 5.14 -24.46 8.35
C GLY A 229 4.94 -25.74 7.53
N GLU A 230 3.75 -25.95 6.97
CA GLU A 230 3.40 -27.09 6.09
C GLU A 230 3.92 -26.89 4.65
N LEU A 231 4.32 -25.65 4.32
CA LEU A 231 4.70 -25.26 2.97
C LEU A 231 6.22 -25.32 2.78
N VAL A 232 6.63 -25.62 1.56
CA VAL A 232 8.01 -25.45 1.09
C VAL A 232 7.97 -24.70 -0.24
N TYR A 233 8.92 -23.80 -0.45
CA TYR A 233 9.06 -23.18 -1.76
C TYR A 233 9.44 -24.24 -2.78
N ALA A 234 8.71 -24.29 -3.87
CA ALA A 234 9.00 -25.15 -5.00
C ALA A 234 8.74 -24.40 -6.30
N ASP A 235 9.70 -24.45 -7.21
CA ASP A 235 9.55 -23.80 -8.51
C ASP A 235 8.45 -24.46 -9.33
N ASP A 236 7.67 -23.65 -10.05
CA ASP A 236 6.58 -24.12 -10.91
C ASP A 236 5.57 -25.08 -10.23
N ALA A 237 5.31 -24.95 -8.92
CA ALA A 237 4.51 -25.94 -8.18
C ALA A 237 3.18 -25.38 -7.63
N ALA A 238 2.13 -26.22 -7.68
CA ALA A 238 0.83 -25.99 -7.07
C ALA A 238 0.20 -27.31 -6.58
N ILE A 239 -0.98 -27.24 -5.96
CA ILE A 239 -1.82 -28.41 -5.67
C ILE A 239 -2.96 -28.50 -6.68
N ASP A 240 -3.23 -29.70 -7.19
CA ASP A 240 -4.37 -29.97 -8.09
C ASP A 240 -5.71 -30.06 -7.34
N GLU A 241 -6.77 -30.44 -8.06
CA GLU A 241 -8.12 -30.63 -7.55
C GLU A 241 -8.19 -31.70 -6.44
N ALA A 242 -7.37 -32.74 -6.55
CA ALA A 242 -7.26 -33.82 -5.58
C ALA A 242 -6.42 -33.40 -4.35
N GLY A 243 -5.65 -32.33 -4.45
CA GLY A 243 -4.72 -31.85 -3.42
C GLY A 243 -3.33 -32.49 -3.53
N ILE A 244 -2.99 -33.04 -4.69
CA ILE A 244 -1.67 -33.60 -5.00
C ILE A 244 -0.77 -32.48 -5.51
N ASN A 245 0.51 -32.50 -5.11
CA ASN A 245 1.50 -31.59 -5.64
C ASN A 245 1.76 -31.90 -7.12
N VAL A 246 1.58 -30.91 -7.97
CA VAL A 246 1.81 -31.00 -9.41
C VAL A 246 2.53 -29.75 -9.90
N PRO A 247 3.32 -29.84 -10.97
CA PRO A 247 3.79 -28.64 -11.64
C PRO A 247 2.60 -27.88 -12.24
N ILE A 248 2.73 -26.55 -12.30
CA ILE A 248 1.76 -25.72 -13.02
C ILE A 248 1.96 -25.93 -14.51
N ALA A 249 3.19 -25.95 -15.02
CA ALA A 249 3.44 -26.38 -16.40
C ALA A 249 3.13 -27.88 -16.59
N ASP A 250 2.88 -28.28 -17.83
CA ASP A 250 2.53 -29.66 -18.19
C ASP A 250 3.76 -30.57 -18.13
N ARG A 251 4.18 -30.91 -16.90
CA ARG A 251 5.38 -31.70 -16.57
C ARG A 251 5.05 -32.81 -15.57
N PRO A 252 5.93 -33.81 -15.39
CA PRO A 252 5.72 -34.85 -14.39
C PRO A 252 5.62 -34.30 -12.96
N ALA A 253 4.78 -34.91 -12.14
CA ALA A 253 4.61 -34.55 -10.74
C ALA A 253 5.93 -34.61 -9.96
N MET A 254 6.13 -33.64 -9.06
CA MET A 254 7.29 -33.58 -8.17
C MET A 254 6.87 -33.97 -6.75
N GLY A 255 7.67 -34.83 -6.11
CA GLY A 255 7.46 -35.23 -4.72
C GLY A 255 8.16 -34.28 -3.75
N TYR A 256 7.42 -33.73 -2.79
CA TYR A 256 7.95 -32.86 -1.72
C TYR A 256 7.89 -33.51 -0.34
N GLY A 257 7.88 -34.86 -0.29
CA GLY A 257 7.67 -35.63 0.93
C GLY A 257 6.32 -35.30 1.57
N ASP A 258 6.32 -35.05 2.87
CA ASP A 258 5.12 -34.70 3.65
C ASP A 258 4.74 -33.20 3.55
N LYS A 259 5.51 -32.40 2.80
CA LYS A 259 5.26 -30.96 2.63
C LYS A 259 4.49 -30.64 1.35
N ILE A 260 3.88 -29.46 1.34
CA ILE A 260 3.20 -28.90 0.17
C ILE A 260 4.18 -27.97 -0.55
N GLY A 261 4.57 -28.33 -1.77
CA GLY A 261 5.50 -27.54 -2.59
C GLY A 261 4.73 -26.51 -3.41
N LEU A 262 5.00 -25.21 -3.20
CA LEU A 262 4.29 -24.12 -3.89
C LEU A 262 5.26 -23.05 -4.38
N ASN A 263 4.99 -22.50 -5.57
CA ASN A 263 5.51 -21.20 -5.98
C ASN A 263 4.53 -20.09 -5.56
N CYS A 264 4.76 -18.85 -6.02
CA CYS A 264 3.89 -17.72 -5.71
C CYS A 264 2.43 -17.87 -6.21
N SER A 265 2.23 -18.39 -7.43
CA SER A 265 0.90 -18.68 -7.99
C SER A 265 0.21 -19.85 -7.29
N GLY A 266 0.96 -20.91 -6.99
CA GLY A 266 0.50 -22.06 -6.21
C GLY A 266 0.10 -21.67 -4.79
N PHE A 267 0.83 -20.75 -4.15
CA PHE A 267 0.48 -20.21 -2.84
C PHE A 267 -0.85 -19.45 -2.87
N ALA A 268 -1.04 -18.57 -3.86
CA ALA A 268 -2.31 -17.86 -4.00
C ALA A 268 -3.50 -18.81 -4.22
N LYS A 269 -3.32 -19.84 -5.07
CA LYS A 269 -4.32 -20.89 -5.25
C LYS A 269 -4.59 -21.64 -3.95
N TRP A 270 -3.55 -22.02 -3.20
CA TRP A 270 -3.69 -22.72 -1.93
C TRP A 270 -4.48 -21.91 -0.89
N VAL A 271 -4.27 -20.59 -0.82
CA VAL A 271 -5.07 -19.71 0.05
C VAL A 271 -6.55 -19.72 -0.38
N VAL A 272 -6.82 -19.51 -1.67
CA VAL A 272 -8.20 -19.47 -2.20
C VAL A 272 -8.89 -20.83 -2.04
N ASP A 273 -8.21 -21.94 -2.35
CA ASP A 273 -8.71 -23.29 -2.11
C ASP A 273 -9.00 -23.55 -0.63
N GLY A 274 -8.18 -23.01 0.28
CA GLY A 274 -8.40 -23.09 1.72
C GLY A 274 -9.71 -22.43 2.17
N ILE A 275 -10.15 -21.40 1.45
CA ILE A 275 -11.44 -20.71 1.68
C ILE A 275 -12.59 -21.47 1.00
N LEU A 276 -12.41 -21.90 -0.25
CA LEU A 276 -13.50 -22.46 -1.07
C LEU A 276 -13.80 -23.93 -0.81
N ARG A 277 -12.78 -24.74 -0.47
CA ARG A 277 -12.95 -26.18 -0.27
C ARG A 277 -13.95 -26.53 0.85
N PRO A 278 -13.95 -25.87 2.02
CA PRO A 278 -14.97 -26.11 3.04
C PRO A 278 -16.40 -25.83 2.57
N LEU A 279 -16.58 -24.93 1.60
CA LEU A 279 -17.89 -24.50 1.08
C LEU A 279 -18.37 -25.36 -0.10
N THR A 280 -17.45 -25.80 -0.95
CA THR A 280 -17.76 -26.46 -2.23
C THR A 280 -17.42 -27.96 -2.23
N GLY A 281 -16.64 -28.42 -1.26
CA GLY A 281 -16.06 -29.77 -1.22
C GLY A 281 -14.95 -30.02 -2.24
N ARG A 282 -14.58 -29.02 -3.05
CA ARG A 282 -13.65 -29.17 -4.18
C ARG A 282 -12.56 -28.09 -4.15
N ARG A 283 -11.44 -28.35 -4.81
CA ARG A 283 -10.40 -27.36 -5.11
C ARG A 283 -10.52 -26.90 -6.55
N LEU A 284 -9.94 -25.75 -6.86
CA LEU A 284 -9.94 -25.17 -8.19
C LEU A 284 -9.05 -25.95 -9.16
N SER A 285 -9.45 -25.97 -10.42
CA SER A 285 -8.70 -26.62 -11.50
C SER A 285 -7.57 -25.75 -12.00
N ILE A 286 -6.36 -26.29 -12.08
CA ILE A 286 -5.19 -25.57 -12.61
C ILE A 286 -5.42 -25.18 -14.07
N ASP A 287 -5.98 -26.09 -14.87
CA ASP A 287 -6.23 -25.84 -16.29
C ASP A 287 -7.28 -24.76 -16.52
N ALA A 288 -8.24 -24.61 -15.61
CA ALA A 288 -9.19 -23.50 -15.66
C ALA A 288 -8.49 -22.17 -15.32
N LEU A 289 -7.61 -22.16 -14.31
CA LEU A 289 -6.91 -20.95 -13.86
C LEU A 289 -5.91 -20.38 -14.88
N LYS A 290 -5.36 -21.22 -15.76
CA LYS A 290 -4.45 -20.81 -16.86
C LYS A 290 -5.18 -20.07 -18.01
N LYS A 291 -6.49 -20.25 -18.15
CA LYS A 291 -7.21 -19.75 -19.33
C LYS A 291 -7.39 -18.23 -19.26
N PRO A 292 -7.17 -17.49 -20.35
CA PRO A 292 -7.48 -16.06 -20.40
C PRO A 292 -8.96 -15.82 -20.06
N PRO A 293 -9.28 -15.09 -18.97
CA PRO A 293 -10.67 -14.88 -18.60
C PRO A 293 -11.26 -13.62 -19.25
N LEU A 294 -10.41 -12.75 -19.80
CA LEU A 294 -10.76 -11.49 -20.45
C LEU A 294 -9.81 -11.24 -21.63
N GLU A 295 -10.25 -10.40 -22.57
CA GLU A 295 -9.35 -9.84 -23.59
C GLU A 295 -8.29 -8.94 -22.95
N ARG A 296 -7.03 -9.15 -23.32
CA ARG A 296 -5.87 -8.45 -22.75
C ARG A 296 -4.75 -8.31 -23.75
N GLY A 297 -3.84 -7.38 -23.48
CA GLY A 297 -2.68 -7.13 -24.32
C GLY A 297 -3.00 -6.42 -25.63
N SER A 298 -2.14 -6.61 -26.62
CA SER A 298 -2.21 -5.93 -27.92
C SER A 298 -1.60 -6.78 -29.03
N SER A 299 -1.74 -6.36 -30.28
CA SER A 299 -1.10 -6.99 -31.45
C SER A 299 0.43 -7.08 -31.34
N PHE A 300 1.06 -6.33 -30.42
CA PHE A 300 2.48 -6.40 -30.13
C PHE A 300 2.84 -7.57 -29.18
N SER A 301 1.99 -7.89 -28.21
CA SER A 301 2.23 -8.95 -27.23
C SER A 301 1.70 -10.32 -27.69
N GLU A 302 0.61 -10.32 -28.46
CA GLU A 302 -0.09 -11.52 -28.94
C GLU A 302 0.83 -12.58 -29.58
N PRO A 303 1.84 -12.24 -30.42
CA PRO A 303 2.73 -13.25 -31.00
C PRO A 303 3.55 -14.04 -29.98
N PHE A 304 3.65 -13.55 -28.74
CA PHE A 304 4.48 -14.14 -27.68
C PHE A 304 3.68 -14.86 -26.60
N ASP A 305 2.34 -14.92 -26.71
CA ASP A 305 1.48 -15.56 -25.71
C ASP A 305 1.82 -17.04 -25.51
N ALA A 306 2.11 -17.77 -26.60
CA ALA A 306 2.43 -19.20 -26.54
C ALA A 306 3.78 -19.50 -25.87
N ASP A 307 4.81 -18.68 -26.17
CA ASP A 307 6.20 -18.97 -25.77
C ASP A 307 6.59 -18.30 -24.46
N ARG A 308 6.03 -17.13 -24.17
CA ARG A 308 6.44 -16.28 -23.04
C ARG A 308 5.35 -16.03 -22.02
N ASP A 309 4.09 -16.33 -22.37
CA ASP A 309 2.88 -16.10 -21.56
C ASP A 309 2.98 -14.84 -20.67
N PRO A 310 3.06 -13.65 -21.28
CA PRO A 310 3.32 -12.41 -20.54
C PRO A 310 2.23 -12.08 -19.51
N TYR A 311 1.04 -12.68 -19.63
CA TYR A 311 -0.12 -12.40 -18.79
C TYR A 311 -0.45 -13.50 -17.78
N PHE A 312 0.35 -14.57 -17.70
CA PHE A 312 0.09 -15.72 -16.81
C PHE A 312 -0.39 -15.33 -15.41
N GLY A 313 0.38 -14.50 -14.69
CA GLY A 313 0.03 -14.08 -13.34
C GLY A 313 -1.25 -13.24 -13.26
N LEU A 314 -1.56 -12.46 -14.30
CA LEU A 314 -2.77 -11.65 -14.38
C LEU A 314 -4.01 -12.53 -14.57
N ASP A 315 -3.94 -13.50 -15.47
CA ASP A 315 -5.06 -14.42 -15.73
C ASP A 315 -5.31 -15.33 -14.54
N TRP A 316 -4.22 -15.86 -13.97
CA TRP A 316 -4.28 -16.69 -12.77
C TRP A 316 -5.02 -15.98 -11.64
N THR A 317 -4.65 -14.73 -11.36
CA THR A 317 -5.29 -13.94 -10.28
C THR A 317 -6.74 -13.55 -10.60
N ARG A 318 -7.05 -13.17 -11.85
CA ARG A 318 -8.43 -12.91 -12.31
C ARG A 318 -9.32 -14.14 -12.16
N ASN A 319 -8.85 -15.32 -12.58
CA ASN A 319 -9.60 -16.57 -12.46
C ASN A 319 -9.81 -17.00 -11.00
N LEU A 320 -8.78 -16.85 -10.16
CA LEU A 320 -8.91 -17.11 -8.72
C LEU A 320 -9.95 -16.19 -8.09
N ALA A 321 -9.92 -14.89 -8.41
CA ALA A 321 -10.86 -13.90 -7.90
C ALA A 321 -12.29 -14.19 -8.38
N ALA A 322 -12.50 -14.45 -9.68
CA ALA A 322 -13.80 -14.81 -10.23
C ALA A 322 -14.36 -16.10 -9.62
N SER A 323 -13.50 -17.12 -9.42
CA SER A 323 -13.89 -18.37 -8.78
C SER A 323 -14.33 -18.15 -7.34
N ALA A 324 -13.54 -17.40 -6.56
CA ALA A 324 -13.88 -17.08 -5.18
C ALA A 324 -15.16 -16.24 -5.09
N GLY A 325 -15.27 -15.24 -5.94
CA GLY A 325 -16.41 -14.36 -6.08
C GLY A 325 -17.71 -15.11 -6.38
N SER A 326 -17.69 -16.04 -7.32
CA SER A 326 -18.87 -16.84 -7.71
C SER A 326 -19.44 -17.68 -6.55
N VAL A 327 -18.57 -18.13 -5.63
CA VAL A 327 -18.95 -18.93 -4.46
C VAL A 327 -19.37 -18.03 -3.30
N LEU A 328 -18.57 -17.01 -2.98
CA LEU A 328 -18.76 -16.16 -1.80
C LEU A 328 -19.85 -15.10 -1.98
N ARG A 329 -20.11 -14.67 -3.22
CA ARG A 329 -21.09 -13.62 -3.55
C ARG A 329 -22.24 -14.10 -4.44
N GLY A 330 -22.23 -15.39 -4.81
CA GLY A 330 -23.25 -16.04 -5.66
C GLY A 330 -23.02 -15.85 -7.16
N ALA A 331 -23.90 -16.44 -7.98
CA ALA A 331 -23.73 -16.60 -9.43
C ALA A 331 -23.58 -15.29 -10.24
N ARG A 332 -23.98 -14.13 -9.68
CA ARG A 332 -23.74 -12.82 -10.29
C ARG A 332 -22.27 -12.40 -10.26
N GLY A 333 -21.47 -13.01 -9.39
CA GLY A 333 -20.06 -12.68 -9.18
C GLY A 333 -19.08 -13.52 -9.99
N ALA A 334 -19.44 -13.95 -11.21
CA ALA A 334 -18.54 -14.74 -12.05
C ALA A 334 -17.72 -13.90 -13.04
N ASP A 335 -18.08 -12.63 -13.27
CA ASP A 335 -17.34 -11.75 -14.17
C ASP A 335 -16.02 -11.30 -13.50
N PRO A 336 -14.85 -11.68 -14.04
CA PRO A 336 -13.56 -11.27 -13.50
C PRO A 336 -13.36 -9.75 -13.46
N ALA A 337 -14.00 -9.00 -14.35
CA ALA A 337 -13.88 -7.55 -14.41
C ALA A 337 -14.47 -6.85 -13.18
N GLU A 338 -15.43 -7.47 -12.48
CA GLU A 338 -16.02 -6.94 -11.25
C GLU A 338 -15.06 -6.99 -10.05
N TYR A 339 -14.03 -7.84 -10.10
CA TYR A 339 -13.06 -8.03 -9.02
C TYR A 339 -11.75 -7.27 -9.23
N GLU A 340 -11.59 -6.60 -10.37
CA GLU A 340 -10.41 -5.79 -10.62
C GLU A 340 -10.46 -4.47 -9.85
N VAL A 341 -9.42 -4.22 -9.06
CA VAL A 341 -9.23 -2.91 -8.46
C VAL A 341 -8.83 -1.91 -9.55
N ARG A 342 -9.76 -1.03 -9.92
CA ARG A 342 -9.58 -0.02 -10.98
C ARG A 342 -9.62 1.42 -10.49
N SER A 343 -10.04 1.66 -9.25
CA SER A 343 -10.09 2.98 -8.64
C SER A 343 -9.07 3.11 -7.51
N SER A 344 -8.49 4.30 -7.39
CA SER A 344 -7.66 4.69 -6.27
C SER A 344 -8.05 6.11 -5.85
N PRO A 345 -8.25 6.40 -4.55
CA PRO A 345 -8.48 7.75 -4.06
C PRO A 345 -7.18 8.57 -4.02
N ILE A 346 -6.03 7.98 -4.34
CA ILE A 346 -4.73 8.65 -4.25
C ILE A 346 -4.51 9.52 -5.47
N VAL A 347 -4.47 10.84 -5.28
CA VAL A 347 -4.31 11.81 -6.38
C VAL A 347 -2.85 12.11 -6.70
N SER A 348 -1.96 11.98 -5.71
CA SER A 348 -0.52 12.20 -5.89
C SER A 348 0.28 11.47 -4.82
N LEU A 349 1.56 11.25 -5.08
CA LEU A 349 2.51 10.71 -4.11
C LEU A 349 3.49 11.79 -3.68
N ARG A 350 3.94 11.71 -2.42
CA ARG A 350 5.07 12.50 -1.94
C ARG A 350 6.36 11.97 -2.56
N VAL A 351 7.15 12.85 -3.17
CA VAL A 351 8.48 12.49 -3.67
C VAL A 351 9.47 12.55 -2.51
N SER A 352 10.16 11.44 -2.23
CA SER A 352 11.21 11.39 -1.21
C SER A 352 12.37 12.33 -1.57
N GLY A 353 12.81 13.16 -0.62
CA GLY A 353 13.97 14.05 -0.77
C GLY A 353 13.68 15.55 -0.89
N GLY A 354 12.40 15.96 -0.87
CA GLY A 354 12.01 17.39 -0.78
C GLY A 354 11.30 17.71 0.53
N ASP A 355 11.45 18.95 1.01
CA ASP A 355 10.78 19.53 2.18
C ASP A 355 9.25 19.59 1.97
N GLY A 356 8.57 18.45 2.00
CA GLY A 356 7.11 18.33 1.98
C GLY A 356 6.34 19.02 0.83
N GLY A 357 7.02 19.52 -0.21
CA GLY A 357 6.43 20.33 -1.28
C GLY A 357 6.40 19.64 -2.65
N THR A 358 7.30 18.71 -2.93
CA THR A 358 7.34 18.00 -4.21
C THR A 358 6.46 16.76 -4.17
N SER A 359 5.51 16.70 -5.09
CA SER A 359 4.64 15.56 -5.31
C SER A 359 4.57 15.24 -6.80
N SER A 360 4.44 13.97 -7.14
CA SER A 360 4.11 13.54 -8.49
C SER A 360 2.64 13.15 -8.54
N THR A 361 1.96 13.49 -9.63
CA THR A 361 0.62 12.95 -9.90
C THR A 361 0.72 11.43 -9.90
N TYR A 362 -0.17 10.78 -9.16
CA TYR A 362 -0.22 9.34 -9.13
C TYR A 362 -1.10 8.88 -10.29
N PRO A 363 -0.58 8.07 -11.24
CA PRO A 363 -1.39 7.64 -12.36
C PRO A 363 -2.51 6.73 -11.87
N GLY A 364 -3.66 6.83 -12.55
CA GLY A 364 -4.77 5.91 -12.33
C GLY A 364 -4.44 4.50 -12.81
N TYR A 365 -5.43 3.62 -12.73
CA TYR A 365 -5.32 2.24 -13.20
C TYR A 365 -4.93 2.19 -14.69
N LEU A 366 -3.87 1.45 -14.99
CA LEU A 366 -3.46 1.14 -16.36
C LEU A 366 -3.97 -0.26 -16.72
N LYS A 367 -4.75 -0.36 -17.80
CA LYS A 367 -5.28 -1.65 -18.29
C LYS A 367 -4.15 -2.67 -18.45
N ASP A 368 -4.36 -3.86 -17.89
CA ASP A 368 -3.42 -4.99 -17.91
C ASP A 368 -2.04 -4.73 -17.24
N ALA A 369 -1.84 -3.59 -16.59
CA ALA A 369 -0.61 -3.30 -15.83
C ALA A 369 -0.87 -2.95 -14.36
N GLY A 370 -2.06 -2.43 -14.03
CA GLY A 370 -2.45 -2.07 -12.68
C GLY A 370 -1.94 -0.69 -12.26
N PHE A 371 -1.54 -0.58 -10.99
CA PHE A 371 -1.05 0.66 -10.39
C PHE A 371 0.47 0.60 -10.13
N PRO A 372 1.20 1.74 -10.17
CA PRO A 372 2.61 1.75 -9.81
C PRO A 372 2.86 1.38 -8.35
N LEU A 373 3.94 0.64 -8.10
CA LEU A 373 4.26 0.09 -6.78
C LEU A 373 4.52 1.15 -5.69
N ASP A 374 5.00 2.34 -6.07
CA ASP A 374 5.32 3.43 -5.14
C ASP A 374 4.10 3.89 -4.30
N GLY A 375 2.89 3.67 -4.81
CA GLY A 375 1.64 4.00 -4.11
C GLY A 375 0.99 2.83 -3.38
N LEU A 376 1.60 1.64 -3.40
CA LEU A 376 0.96 0.39 -2.93
C LEU A 376 0.46 0.49 -1.49
N LYS A 377 1.26 1.06 -0.57
CA LYS A 377 0.85 1.17 0.84
C LYS A 377 -0.38 2.08 1.02
N ALA A 378 -0.45 3.18 0.27
CA ALA A 378 -1.57 4.10 0.32
C ALA A 378 -2.84 3.49 -0.33
N ILE A 379 -2.69 2.75 -1.43
CA ILE A 379 -3.79 1.98 -2.02
C ILE A 379 -4.29 0.91 -1.05
N LEU A 380 -3.41 0.11 -0.46
CA LEU A 380 -3.81 -0.95 0.47
C LEU A 380 -4.51 -0.39 1.71
N TYR A 381 -4.08 0.78 2.17
CA TYR A 381 -4.81 1.50 3.21
C TYR A 381 -6.22 1.89 2.76
N ALA A 382 -6.34 2.51 1.59
CA ALA A 382 -7.65 2.89 1.05
C ALA A 382 -8.58 1.69 0.89
N LEU A 383 -8.06 0.59 0.32
CA LEU A 383 -8.78 -0.67 0.16
C LEU A 383 -9.22 -1.27 1.50
N ALA A 384 -8.36 -1.24 2.53
CA ALA A 384 -8.77 -1.68 3.86
C ALA A 384 -9.93 -0.84 4.41
N VAL A 385 -9.93 0.47 4.19
CA VAL A 385 -11.01 1.35 4.67
C VAL A 385 -12.30 1.14 3.89
N ASP A 386 -12.21 1.05 2.56
CA ASP A 386 -13.38 0.98 1.69
C ASP A 386 -14.01 -0.44 1.70
N ASP A 387 -13.19 -1.48 1.89
CA ASP A 387 -13.54 -2.89 1.77
C ASP A 387 -12.87 -3.76 2.87
N PRO A 388 -13.14 -3.52 4.17
CA PRO A 388 -12.37 -4.07 5.29
C PRO A 388 -12.42 -5.60 5.45
N SER A 389 -13.42 -6.26 4.87
CA SER A 389 -13.57 -7.72 4.87
C SER A 389 -12.92 -8.41 3.67
N TRP A 390 -12.30 -7.65 2.77
CA TRP A 390 -11.71 -8.18 1.55
C TRP A 390 -10.23 -8.54 1.75
N PHE A 391 -9.79 -9.54 0.97
CA PHE A 391 -8.38 -9.74 0.67
C PHE A 391 -8.21 -9.61 -0.84
N TYR A 392 -6.98 -9.30 -1.27
CA TYR A 392 -6.68 -9.01 -2.66
C TYR A 392 -5.65 -9.97 -3.20
N LEU A 393 -5.79 -10.31 -4.47
CA LEU A 393 -4.78 -11.00 -5.24
C LEU A 393 -4.07 -9.99 -6.12
N ALA A 394 -2.76 -9.94 -6.05
CA ALA A 394 -1.95 -9.02 -6.84
C ALA A 394 -1.08 -9.80 -7.82
N SER A 395 -1.01 -9.31 -9.05
CA SER A 395 -0.03 -9.77 -10.03
C SER A 395 0.98 -8.67 -10.30
N ILE A 396 2.25 -8.95 -10.02
CA ILE A 396 3.37 -8.02 -10.19
C ILE A 396 3.95 -8.21 -11.59
N ASN A 397 4.15 -7.09 -12.28
CA ASN A 397 4.72 -7.07 -13.62
C ASN A 397 5.87 -6.08 -13.73
N GLU A 398 6.75 -6.34 -14.69
CA GLU A 398 7.81 -5.44 -15.12
C GLU A 398 8.17 -5.71 -16.58
N ASP A 399 8.94 -4.81 -17.18
CA ASP A 399 9.43 -4.97 -18.55
C ASP A 399 10.61 -5.98 -18.56
N ARG A 400 10.49 -7.06 -19.34
CA ARG A 400 11.43 -8.20 -19.38
C ARG A 400 11.83 -8.64 -20.78
N GLY A 401 13.01 -9.24 -20.87
CA GLY A 401 13.61 -9.74 -22.12
C GLY A 401 14.37 -8.67 -22.88
N SER A 402 14.87 -9.01 -24.06
CA SER A 402 15.65 -8.09 -24.92
C SER A 402 15.11 -7.98 -26.34
N GLU A 403 14.41 -9.00 -26.85
CA GLU A 403 13.93 -9.06 -28.24
C GLU A 403 12.55 -9.76 -28.35
N PRO A 404 11.44 -9.01 -28.31
CA PRO A 404 11.29 -7.66 -27.80
C PRO A 404 11.27 -7.63 -26.26
N VAL A 405 11.43 -6.44 -25.70
CA VAL A 405 11.06 -6.19 -24.30
C VAL A 405 9.54 -6.25 -24.19
N LEU A 406 9.02 -7.12 -23.30
CA LEU A 406 7.60 -7.28 -23.03
C LEU A 406 7.34 -7.04 -21.55
N ARG A 407 6.22 -6.41 -21.23
CA ARG A 407 5.70 -6.40 -19.87
C ARG A 407 5.22 -7.80 -19.50
N GLN A 408 5.73 -8.35 -18.41
CA GLN A 408 5.42 -9.71 -17.99
C GLN A 408 4.99 -9.77 -16.54
N HIS A 409 3.89 -10.48 -16.28
CA HIS A 409 3.34 -10.78 -14.96
C HIS A 409 4.05 -11.98 -14.34
N PHE A 410 5.12 -11.70 -13.57
CA PHE A 410 6.07 -12.72 -13.14
C PHE A 410 5.92 -13.16 -11.68
N HIS A 411 5.10 -12.46 -10.89
CA HIS A 411 4.88 -12.81 -9.48
C HIS A 411 3.44 -12.60 -9.09
N VAL A 412 2.95 -13.44 -8.17
CA VAL A 412 1.62 -13.34 -7.59
C VAL A 412 1.73 -13.18 -6.08
N ALA A 413 0.91 -12.32 -5.49
CA ALA A 413 0.86 -12.11 -4.05
C ALA A 413 -0.58 -12.15 -3.53
N VAL A 414 -0.74 -12.59 -2.29
CA VAL A 414 -1.97 -12.47 -1.52
C VAL A 414 -1.78 -11.31 -0.54
N LEU A 415 -2.61 -10.27 -0.68
CA LEU A 415 -2.56 -9.06 0.13
C LEU A 415 -3.77 -9.03 1.06
N ILE A 416 -3.52 -9.02 2.37
CA ILE A 416 -4.55 -8.99 3.42
C ILE A 416 -4.35 -7.70 4.22
N PRO A 417 -4.83 -6.55 3.72
CA PRO A 417 -4.54 -5.26 4.33
C PRO A 417 -5.34 -5.08 5.63
N GLN A 418 -4.68 -4.60 6.67
CA GLN A 418 -5.25 -4.31 7.99
C GLN A 418 -4.37 -3.25 8.67
N PHE A 419 -4.97 -2.25 9.32
CA PHE A 419 -4.28 -1.04 9.79
C PHE A 419 -4.71 -0.58 11.18
#